data_AF-A0A2V9ANH6-F1
#
_entry.id   AF-A0A2V9ANH6-F1
#
_cell.length_a   1.000
_cell.length_b   1.000
_cell.length_c   1.000
_cell.angle_alpha   90.00
_cell.angle_beta   90.00
_cell.angle_gamma   90.00
#
_symmetry.space_group_name_H-M   'P 1'
#
loop_
_entity.id
_entity.type
_entity.pdbx_description
1 polymer ?
#
loop_
_entity_poly.entity_id
_entity_poly.type
_entity_poly.pdbx_seq_one_letter_code
_entity_poly.pdbx_strand_id
1 'polypeptide(L)' 'MNESRWEKMAPGDVVLIYNTGRTSFAGIRVYVSHHVRGLDLDPAAAGFHVVSGHSHQPGKFERDDVPYINPGSAGPRRF' A
#
# COMPACT_ATOMS: atom_id res chain seq x y z
N MET A 1 -7.13 11.18 -12.26
CA MET A 1 -7.96 10.90 -11.07
C MET A 1 -7.77 12.04 -10.10
N ASN A 2 -8.83 12.72 -9.67
CA ASN A 2 -8.74 13.99 -8.93
C ASN A 2 -8.27 13.76 -7.48
N GLU A 3 -7.28 14.52 -7.04
CA GLU A 3 -6.60 14.41 -5.73
C GLU A 3 -7.54 14.79 -4.56
N SER A 4 -8.62 15.53 -4.83
CA SER A 4 -9.55 16.07 -3.83
C SER A 4 -10.46 15.06 -3.13
N ARG A 5 -10.45 13.77 -3.52
CA ARG A 5 -11.28 12.73 -2.88
C ARG A 5 -10.63 12.11 -1.63
N TRP A 6 -9.32 12.25 -1.47
CA TRP A 6 -8.56 11.49 -0.46
C TRP A 6 -8.48 12.16 0.91
N GLU A 7 -8.61 13.49 0.98
CA GLU A 7 -8.54 14.25 2.25
C GLU A 7 -9.76 14.06 3.17
N LYS A 8 -10.80 13.36 2.73
CA LYS A 8 -12.08 13.18 3.47
C LYS A 8 -12.38 11.73 3.85
N MET A 9 -11.35 10.88 3.95
CA MET A 9 -11.58 9.49 4.29
C MET A 9 -11.87 9.30 5.78
N ALA A 10 -13.04 8.75 6.10
CA ALA A 10 -13.42 8.34 7.45
C ALA A 10 -12.99 6.88 7.73
N PRO A 11 -12.84 6.48 9.01
CA PRO A 11 -12.69 5.08 9.35
C PRO A 11 -13.82 4.23 8.74
N GLY A 12 -13.47 3.27 7.87
CA GLY A 12 -14.44 2.41 7.17
C GLY A 12 -14.58 2.67 5.66
N ASP A 13 -13.99 3.74 5.13
CA ASP A 13 -14.00 3.99 3.68
C ASP A 13 -13.14 2.98 2.91
N VAL A 14 -13.76 2.29 1.95
CA VAL A 14 -13.08 1.32 1.08
C VAL A 14 -12.40 2.04 -0.08
N VAL A 15 -11.07 1.90 -0.18
CA VAL A 15 -10.32 2.34 -1.36
C VAL A 15 -10.20 1.20 -2.36
N LEU A 16 -10.84 1.35 -3.52
CA LEU A 16 -10.58 0.48 -4.66
C LEU A 16 -9.37 1.02 -5.44
N ILE A 17 -8.27 0.28 -5.38
CA ILE A 17 -7.03 0.55 -6.12
C ILE A 17 -6.89 -0.52 -7.18
N TYR A 18 -7.08 -0.16 -8.45
CA TYR A 18 -7.12 -1.10 -9.58
C TYR A 18 -5.73 -1.57 -10.03
N ASN A 19 -4.67 -0.84 -9.66
CA ASN A 19 -3.29 -1.19 -10.02
C ASN A 19 -2.30 -0.70 -8.94
N THR A 20 -2.18 0.61 -8.81
CA THR A 20 -1.38 1.32 -7.81
C THR A 20 -2.16 2.52 -7.30
N GLY A 21 -1.98 2.86 -6.03
CA GLY A 21 -2.72 3.93 -5.40
C GLY A 21 -2.03 4.44 -4.14
N ARG A 22 -2.37 5.67 -3.77
CA ARG A 22 -1.79 6.38 -2.64
C ARG A 22 -2.94 6.80 -1.73
N THR A 23 -2.77 6.64 -0.43
CA THR A 23 -3.74 7.07 0.58
C THR A 23 -3.00 7.43 1.87
N SER A 24 -3.70 7.99 2.85
CA SER A 24 -3.15 8.24 4.16
C SER A 24 -4.10 7.77 5.26
N PHE A 25 -3.54 7.14 6.29
CA PHE A 25 -4.28 6.70 7.48
C PHE A 25 -3.56 7.23 8.73
N ALA A 26 -4.29 7.92 9.62
CA ALA A 26 -3.71 8.48 10.84
C ALA A 26 -2.42 9.30 10.61
N GLY A 27 -2.37 10.08 9.52
CA GLY A 27 -1.19 10.87 9.14
C GLY A 27 -0.05 10.07 8.47
N ILE A 28 -0.18 8.73 8.38
CA ILE A 28 0.78 7.86 7.69
C ILE A 28 0.42 7.79 6.22
N ARG A 29 1.36 8.12 5.35
CA ARG A 29 1.18 7.96 3.90
C ARG A 29 1.46 6.52 3.50
N VAL A 30 0.52 5.92 2.76
CA VAL A 30 0.59 4.53 2.30
C VAL A 30 0.52 4.48 0.78
N TYR A 31 1.49 3.79 0.19
CA TYR A 31 1.50 3.41 -1.21
C TYR A 31 1.09 1.94 -1.34
N VAL A 32 0.01 1.68 -2.07
CA VAL A 32 -0.51 0.33 -2.28
C VAL A 32 -0.24 -0.08 -3.72
N SER A 33 0.45 -1.20 -3.91
CA SER A 33 0.76 -1.77 -5.22
C SER A 33 0.42 -3.25 -5.26
N HIS A 34 -0.02 -3.79 -6.40
CA HIS A 34 -0.10 -5.25 -6.51
C HIS A 34 1.28 -5.91 -6.40
N HIS A 35 2.35 -5.26 -6.87
CA HIS A 35 3.70 -5.84 -6.93
C HIS A 35 4.80 -4.80 -6.61
N VAL A 36 5.77 -5.17 -5.77
CA VAL A 36 6.86 -4.27 -5.33
C VAL A 36 7.80 -3.87 -6.46
N ARG A 37 8.06 -4.73 -7.46
CA ARG A 37 9.01 -4.39 -8.52
C ARG A 37 8.49 -3.36 -9.54
N GLY A 38 7.24 -2.92 -9.41
CA GLY A 38 6.62 -1.93 -10.30
C GLY A 38 6.51 -0.54 -9.69
N LEU A 39 7.21 -0.26 -8.59
CA LEU A 39 7.21 1.08 -7.99
C LEU A 39 7.83 2.10 -8.94
N ASP A 40 7.05 3.11 -9.30
CA ASP A 40 7.41 4.21 -10.20
C ASP A 40 8.00 5.43 -9.45
N LEU A 41 8.24 5.27 -8.14
CA LEU A 41 8.76 6.30 -7.25
C LEU A 41 9.68 5.69 -6.20
N ASP A 42 10.49 6.55 -5.57
CA ASP A 42 11.24 6.24 -4.37
C ASP A 42 10.35 6.44 -3.12
N PRO A 43 9.96 5.35 -2.42
CA PRO A 43 9.08 5.45 -1.26
C PRO A 43 9.71 6.19 -0.08
N ALA A 44 11.03 6.15 0.06
CA ALA A 44 11.75 6.81 1.14
C ALA A 44 11.73 8.32 0.93
N ALA A 45 12.13 8.77 -0.27
CA ALA A 45 12.07 10.18 -0.63
C ALA A 45 10.64 10.75 -0.57
N ALA A 46 9.65 9.93 -0.92
CA ALA A 46 8.25 10.31 -0.87
C ALA A 46 7.59 10.07 0.51
N GLY A 47 8.32 9.54 1.50
CA GLY A 47 7.87 9.22 2.85
C GLY A 47 6.58 8.39 2.90
N PHE A 48 6.53 7.32 2.11
CA PHE A 48 5.45 6.34 2.07
C PHE A 48 5.85 5.06 2.80
N HIS A 49 4.87 4.43 3.44
CA HIS A 49 4.90 3.01 3.75
C HIS A 49 4.34 2.24 2.55
N VAL A 50 4.82 1.04 2.28
CA VAL A 50 4.41 0.27 1.11
C VAL A 50 3.59 -0.95 1.52
N VAL A 51 2.40 -1.09 0.94
CA VAL A 51 1.59 -2.31 1.01
C VAL A 51 1.62 -2.97 -0.37
N SER A 52 1.99 -4.25 -0.40
CA SER A 52 2.12 -5.01 -1.64
C SER A 52 1.47 -6.38 -1.59
N GLY A 53 1.02 -6.87 -2.73
CA GLY A 53 0.41 -8.20 -2.86
C GLY A 53 1.28 -9.18 -3.67
N HIS A 54 0.64 -9.86 -4.60
CA HIS A 54 1.22 -10.81 -5.56
C HIS A 54 1.60 -12.20 -5.02
N SER A 55 2.45 -12.32 -4.01
CA SER A 55 2.88 -13.64 -3.52
C SER A 55 1.82 -14.38 -2.71
N HIS A 56 0.83 -13.64 -2.19
CA HIS A 56 -0.11 -14.05 -1.14
C HIS A 56 0.53 -14.64 0.14
N GLN A 57 1.84 -14.52 0.30
CA GLN A 57 2.56 -14.89 1.51
C GLN A 57 2.60 -13.68 2.43
N PRO A 58 2.02 -13.76 3.65
CA PRO A 58 2.11 -12.68 4.62
C PRO A 58 3.58 -12.37 4.93
N GLY A 59 3.91 -11.10 5.01
CA GLY A 59 5.28 -10.68 5.29
C GLY A 59 5.37 -9.22 5.69
N LYS A 60 6.42 -8.91 6.46
CA LYS A 60 6.83 -7.55 6.76
C LYS A 60 8.34 -7.46 6.71
N PHE A 61 8.86 -6.40 6.11
CA PHE A 61 10.28 -6.10 6.11
C PHE A 61 10.49 -4.60 5.95
N GLU A 62 11.69 -4.13 6.26
CA GLU A 62 12.11 -2.76 6.01
C GLU A 62 13.18 -2.74 4.93
N ARG A 63 13.12 -1.73 4.07
CA ARG A 63 14.12 -1.46 3.05
C ARG A 63 14.31 0.04 2.98
N ASP A 64 15.55 0.50 3.12
CA ASP A 64 15.89 1.92 3.07
C ASP A 64 15.04 2.75 4.07
N ASP A 65 14.89 2.23 5.30
CA ASP A 65 14.03 2.75 6.38
C ASP A 65 12.53 2.88 6.05
N VAL A 66 12.09 2.28 4.94
CA VAL A 66 10.68 2.21 4.55
C VAL A 66 10.08 0.86 4.95
N PRO A 67 8.96 0.85 5.69
CA PRO A 67 8.22 -0.38 5.97
C PRO A 67 7.47 -0.90 4.75
N TYR A 68 7.65 -2.19 4.45
CA TYR A 68 6.93 -2.96 3.45
C TYR A 68 6.09 -4.05 4.10
N ILE A 69 4.82 -4.15 3.70
CA ILE A 69 3.87 -5.13 4.22
C ILE A 69 3.22 -5.88 3.07
N ASN A 70 3.13 -7.20 3.20
CA ASN A 70 2.25 -8.04 2.40
C ASN A 70 1.20 -8.67 3.32
N PRO A 71 -0.10 -8.37 3.14
CA PRO A 71 -1.15 -8.90 4.01
C PRO A 71 -1.45 -10.38 3.73
N GLY A 72 -0.97 -10.95 2.62
CA GLY A 72 -1.32 -12.29 2.18
C GLY A 72 -2.66 -12.35 1.44
N SER A 73 -3.21 -13.56 1.28
CA SER A 73 -4.54 -13.77 0.68
C SER A 73 -5.66 -13.13 1.53
N ALA A 74 -6.58 -12.43 0.89
CA ALA A 74 -7.87 -12.06 1.50
C ALA A 74 -8.83 -13.25 1.66
N GLY A 75 -8.65 -14.30 0.84
CA GLY A 75 -9.36 -15.58 0.93
C GLY A 75 -8.54 -16.67 1.64
N PRO A 76 -8.91 -17.96 1.49
CA PRO A 76 -8.16 -19.06 2.10
C PRO A 76 -6.66 -18.95 1.84
N ARG A 77 -5.84 -19.33 2.83
CA ARG A 77 -4.38 -19.33 2.69
C ARG A 77 -4.00 -20.16 1.48
N ARG A 78 -3.36 -19.52 0.48
CA ARG A 78 -3.00 -20.19 -0.78
C ARG A 78 -1.57 -20.76 -0.76
N PHE A 79 -0.81 -20.43 0.28
CA PHE A 79 0.56 -20.86 0.58
C PHE A 79 0.75 -20.76 2.09
#